data_AF-A0A1G8SVE3-F1
#
_entry.id   AF-A0A1G8SVE3-F1
#
_cell.length_a   1.000
_cell.length_b   1.000
_cell.length_c   1.000
_cell.angle_alpha   90.00
_cell.angle_beta   90.00
_cell.angle_gamma   90.00
#
_symmetry.space_group_name_H-M   'P 1'
#
loop_
_entity.id
_entity.type
_entity.pdbx_description
1 polymer ?
#
loop_
_entity_poly.entity_id
_entity_poly.type
_entity_poly.pdbx_seq_one_letter_code
_entity_poly.pdbx_strand_id
1 'polypeptide(L)'
;MSAILLAVVGVLAALGIAYWYPERTEWALQRILVARRAIFSAVAVLTAFIFLGTGSPILVTVGFVMIVLMVWTVFFETNIEEAVR
;
A
#
# COMPACT_ATOMS: atom_id res chain seq x y z
N MET A 1 -18.72 -7.45 21.90
CA MET A 1 -19.13 -8.66 21.14
C MET A 1 -19.81 -8.35 19.79
N SER A 2 -20.48 -7.20 19.63
CA SER A 2 -21.21 -6.85 18.38
C SER A 2 -20.33 -6.49 17.18
N ALA A 3 -19.21 -5.78 17.37
CA ALA A 3 -18.37 -5.31 16.27
C ALA A 3 -17.66 -6.45 15.51
N ILE A 4 -17.22 -7.49 16.23
CA ILE A 4 -16.53 -8.64 15.64
C ILE A 4 -17.50 -9.47 14.80
N LEU A 5 -18.72 -9.71 15.29
CA LEU A 5 -19.76 -10.41 14.53
C LEU A 5 -20.17 -9.65 13.27
N LEU A 6 -20.34 -8.33 13.35
CA LEU A 6 -20.63 -7.50 12.18
C LEU A 6 -19.49 -7.52 11.15
N ALA A 7 -18.24 -7.48 11.60
CA ALA A 7 -17.08 -7.61 10.72
C ALA A 7 -17.05 -8.97 10.01
N VAL A 8 -17.32 -10.06 10.73
CA VAL A 8 -17.37 -11.42 10.16
C VAL A 8 -18.49 -11.55 9.13
N VAL A 9 -19.69 -11.04 9.42
CA VAL A 9 -20.83 -11.05 8.48
C VAL A 9 -20.51 -10.20 7.24
N GLY A 10 -19.89 -9.04 7.40
CA GLY A 10 -19.46 -8.20 6.28
C GLY A 10 -18.42 -8.88 5.38
N VAL A 11 -17.46 -9.60 5.97
CA VAL A 11 -16.45 -10.37 5.23
C VAL A 11 -17.09 -11.53 4.46
N LEU A 12 -18.02 -12.26 5.06
CA LEU A 12 -18.75 -13.34 4.39
C LEU A 12 -19.64 -12.82 3.25
N ALA A 13 -20.29 -11.67 3.43
CA ALA A 13 -21.07 -11.03 2.37
C ALA A 13 -20.17 -10.57 1.21
N ALA A 14 -19.00 -9.99 1.50
CA ALA A 14 -18.02 -9.62 0.49
C ALA A 14 -17.48 -10.83 -0.29
N LEU A 15 -17.22 -11.94 0.40
CA LEU A 15 -16.82 -13.22 -0.22
C LEU A 15 -17.92 -13.80 -1.12
N GLY A 16 -19.18 -13.73 -0.70
CA GLY A 16 -20.31 -14.20 -1.51
C GLY A 16 -20.49 -13.38 -2.79
N ILE A 17 -20.32 -12.06 -2.70
CA ILE A 17 -20.35 -11.16 -3.87
C ILE A 17 -19.16 -11.43 -4.81
N ALA A 18 -17.98 -11.67 -4.24
CA ALA A 18 -16.76 -11.99 -4.98
C ALA A 18 -16.89 -13.30 -5.78
N TYR A 19 -17.55 -14.32 -5.20
CA TYR A 19 -17.77 -15.61 -5.87
C TYR A 19 -18.76 -15.49 -7.05
N TRP A 20 -19.78 -14.62 -6.94
CA TRP A 20 -20.80 -14.49 -7.96
C TRP A 20 -20.40 -13.57 -9.13
N TYR A 21 -19.50 -12.61 -8.90
CA TYR A 21 -19.03 -11.66 -9.93
C TYR A 21 -17.49 -11.59 -9.96
N PRO A 22 -16.80 -12.68 -10.33
CA PRO A 22 -15.34 -12.73 -10.33
C PRO A 22 -14.72 -11.63 -11.21
N GLU A 23 -15.29 -11.40 -12.39
CA GLU A 23 -14.80 -10.41 -13.38
C GLU A 23 -14.80 -8.96 -12.85
N ARG A 24 -15.82 -8.57 -12.09
CA ARG A 24 -15.88 -7.21 -11.48
C ARG A 24 -15.00 -7.11 -10.25
N THR A 25 -14.81 -8.22 -9.55
CA THR A 25 -14.02 -8.29 -8.34
C THR A 25 -12.53 -8.23 -8.66
N GLU A 26 -12.08 -8.84 -9.74
CA GLU A 26 -10.69 -8.74 -10.21
C GLU A 26 -10.30 -7.30 -10.57
N TRP A 27 -11.16 -6.60 -11.30
CA TRP A 27 -10.90 -5.20 -11.66
C TRP A 27 -10.90 -4.27 -10.44
N ALA A 28 -11.79 -4.51 -9.48
CA ALA A 28 -11.80 -3.81 -8.20
C ALA A 28 -10.57 -4.15 -7.35
N LEU A 29 -10.16 -5.42 -7.28
CA LEU A 29 -8.98 -5.88 -6.56
C LEU A 29 -7.69 -5.26 -7.10
N GLN A 30 -7.53 -5.21 -8.43
CA GLN A 30 -6.39 -4.53 -9.05
C GLN A 30 -6.35 -3.04 -8.67
N ARG A 31 -7.50 -2.36 -8.71
CA ARG A 31 -7.59 -0.95 -8.26
C ARG A 31 -7.31 -0.78 -6.77
N ILE A 32 -7.77 -1.72 -5.93
CA ILE A 32 -7.51 -1.71 -4.48
C ILE A 32 -6.02 -1.96 -4.22
N LEU A 33 -5.37 -2.85 -4.95
CA LEU A 33 -3.93 -3.11 -4.81
C LEU A 33 -3.10 -1.89 -5.23
N VAL A 34 -3.46 -1.24 -6.34
CA VAL A 34 -2.83 0.01 -6.79
C VAL A 34 -3.07 1.14 -5.78
N ALA A 35 -4.31 1.30 -5.31
CA ALA A 35 -4.65 2.30 -4.29
C ALA A 35 -3.94 2.02 -2.96
N ARG A 36 -3.85 0.77 -2.54
CA ARG A 36 -3.09 0.34 -1.36
C ARG A 36 -1.64 0.74 -1.52
N ARG A 37 -1.03 0.47 -2.67
CA ARG A 37 0.35 0.85 -2.95
C ARG A 37 0.55 2.38 -2.83
N ALA A 38 -0.35 3.17 -3.39
CA ALA A 38 -0.33 4.63 -3.28
C ALA A 38 -0.52 5.14 -1.84
N ILE A 39 -1.39 4.49 -1.05
CA ILE A 39 -1.59 4.82 0.36
C ILE A 39 -0.35 4.46 1.17
N PHE A 40 0.23 3.27 0.99
CA PHE A 40 1.44 2.86 1.70
C PHE A 40 2.63 3.75 1.34
N SER A 41 2.79 4.15 0.07
CA SER A 41 3.83 5.09 -0.31
C SER A 41 3.62 6.47 0.31
N ALA A 42 2.38 6.98 0.32
CA ALA A 42 2.05 8.25 0.99
C ALA A 42 2.32 8.21 2.51
N VAL A 43 1.93 7.12 3.18
CA VAL A 43 2.20 6.91 4.61
C VAL A 43 3.70 6.81 4.89
N ALA A 44 4.46 6.11 4.03
CA ALA A 44 5.91 6.01 4.18
C ALA A 44 6.59 7.38 4.04
N VAL A 45 6.17 8.20 3.07
CA VAL A 45 6.66 9.58 2.88
C VAL A 45 6.36 10.43 4.11
N LEU A 46 5.10 10.44 4.59
CA LEU A 46 4.71 11.16 5.80
C LEU A 46 5.55 10.74 7.02
N THR A 47 5.76 9.45 7.19
CA THR A 47 6.55 8.88 8.28
C THR A 47 8.02 9.32 8.18
N ALA A 48 8.60 9.30 6.99
CA ALA A 48 9.97 9.77 6.76
C ALA A 48 10.10 11.27 7.07
N PHE A 49 9.13 12.11 6.70
CA PHE A 49 9.12 13.53 7.06
C PHE A 49 9.06 13.76 8.57
N ILE A 50 8.25 12.98 9.29
CA ILE A 50 8.17 13.05 10.76
C ILE A 50 9.52 12.67 11.40
N PHE A 51 10.18 11.64 10.88
CA PHE A 51 11.50 11.21 11.36
C PHE A 51 12.61 12.21 11.02
N LEU A 52 12.53 12.91 9.89
CA LEU A 52 13.46 13.98 9.54
C LEU A 52 13.26 15.23 10.43
N GLY A 53 12.01 15.54 10.80
CA GLY A 53 11.67 16.69 11.64
C GLY A 53 11.97 16.53 13.13
N THR A 54 12.30 15.32 13.60
CA THR A 54 12.52 15.05 15.04
C THR A 54 13.89 15.52 15.56
N GLY A 55 14.82 15.89 14.68
CA GLY A 55 16.15 16.39 15.05
C GLY A 55 17.11 15.34 15.64
N SER A 56 16.67 14.09 15.78
CA SER A 56 17.49 12.96 16.23
C SER A 56 18.30 12.40 15.05
N PRO A 57 19.65 12.32 15.14
CA PRO A 57 20.49 11.81 14.06
C PRO A 57 20.14 10.37 13.62
N ILE A 58 19.72 9.54 14.58
CA ILE A 58 19.34 8.14 14.34
C ILE A 58 18.05 8.08 13.50
N LEU A 59 17.04 8.86 13.88
CA LEU A 59 15.75 8.89 13.19
C LEU A 59 15.87 9.50 11.80
N VAL A 60 16.69 10.53 11.64
CA VAL A 60 17.03 11.13 10.34
C VAL A 60 17.66 10.09 9.41
N THR A 61 18.59 9.27 9.93
CA THR A 61 19.24 8.20 9.15
C THR A 61 18.23 7.15 8.71
N VAL A 62 17.32 6.75 9.60
CA VAL A 62 16.23 5.79 9.29
C VAL A 62 15.29 6.37 8.22
N GLY A 63 14.85 7.62 8.37
CA GLY A 63 14.00 8.30 7.39
C GLY A 63 14.68 8.42 6.02
N PHE A 64 15.98 8.73 5.99
CA PHE A 64 16.77 8.80 4.77
C PHE A 64 16.88 7.44 4.07
N VAL A 65 17.20 6.36 4.81
CA VAL A 65 17.24 4.99 4.26
C VAL A 65 15.88 4.58 3.71
N MET A 66 14.78 4.91 4.38
CA MET A 66 13.43 4.64 3.88
C MET A 66 13.15 5.35 2.55
N ILE A 67 13.54 6.62 2.42
CA ILE A 67 13.37 7.38 1.17
C ILE A 67 14.21 6.76 0.05
N VAL A 68 15.48 6.42 0.32
CA VAL A 68 16.37 5.79 -0.67
C VAL A 68 15.78 4.46 -1.16
N LEU A 69 15.31 3.60 -0.25
CA LEU A 69 14.68 2.33 -0.62
C LEU A 69 13.40 2.55 -1.44
N MET A 70 12.57 3.54 -1.06
CA MET A 70 11.35 3.86 -1.80
C MET A 70 11.68 4.33 -3.22
N VAL A 71 12.61 5.27 -3.39
CA VAL A 71 13.06 5.74 -4.71
C VAL A 71 13.66 4.61 -5.54
N TRP A 72 14.48 3.76 -4.92
CA TRP A 72 15.06 2.59 -5.58
C TRP A 72 13.99 1.64 -6.11
N THR A 73 12.98 1.30 -5.30
CA THR A 73 11.90 0.41 -5.73
C THR A 73 11.09 0.99 -6.90
N VAL A 74 10.78 2.29 -6.87
CA VAL A 74 10.04 2.96 -7.94
C VAL A 74 10.86 3.00 -9.23
N PHE A 75 12.17 3.31 -9.14
CA PHE A 75 13.07 3.37 -10.28
C PHE A 75 13.22 2.02 -10.98
N PHE A 76 13.36 0.93 -10.23
CA PHE A 76 13.47 -0.40 -10.82
C PHE A 76 12.18 -0.84 -11.52
N GLU A 77 11.02 -0.53 -10.95
CA GLU A 77 9.75 -0.88 -11.60
C GLU A 77 9.51 -0.11 -12.89
N THR A 78 9.86 1.18 -12.93
CA THR A 78 9.71 1.97 -14.16
C THR A 78 10.63 1.46 -15.27
N ASN A 79 11.89 1.13 -14.96
CA ASN A 79 12.82 0.60 -15.96
C ASN A 79 12.45 -0.81 -16.44
N ILE A 80 11.89 -1.66 -15.58
CA ILE A 80 11.42 -3.00 -16.00
C ILE A 80 10.22 -2.88 -16.94
N GLU A 81 9.28 -1.95 -16.69
CA GLU A 81 8.14 -1.71 -17.59
C GLU A 81 8.59 -1.20 -18.97
N GLU A 82 9.63 -0.37 -19.05
CA GLU A 82 10.19 0.09 -20.33
C GLU A 82 10.94 -1.02 -21.08
N ALA A 83 11.64 -1.92 -20.38
CA ALA A 83 12.36 -3.03 -21.00
C ALA A 83 11.45 -4.15 -21.53
N VAL A 84 10.21 -4.24 -21.05
CA VAL A 84 9.23 -5.27 -21.42
C VAL A 84 8.31 -4.82 -22.57
N ARG A 85 8.27 -3.52 -22.89
CA ARG A 85 7.54 -2.95 -24.05
C ARG A 85 8.35 -2.99 -25.34
#